data_AF-A0A2A9CNX7-F1
#
_entry.id   AF-A0A2A9CNX7-F1
#
_cell.length_a   1.000
_cell.length_b   1.000
_cell.length_c   1.000
_cell.angle_alpha   90.00
_cell.angle_beta   90.00
_cell.angle_gamma   90.00
#
_symmetry.space_group_name_H-M   'P 1'
#
loop_
_entity.id
_entity.type
_entity.pdbx_description
1 polymer ?
#
loop_
_entity_poly.entity_id
_entity_poly.type
_entity_poly.pdbx_seq_one_letter_code
_entity_poly.pdbx_strand_id
1 'polypeptide(L)' 'MSAPAPEDLVRIVSGEPTEEELAALAAVIVAVRRQRPTPHPPATGTLAGGWRSYWHTVRNPLLPGRDAWRSTFRR' A
#
# COMPACT_ATOMS: atom_id res chain seq x y z
N MET A 1 -16.38 31.21 -1.58
CA MET A 1 -16.45 29.75 -1.77
C MET A 1 -17.02 29.14 -0.49
N SER A 2 -18.30 28.76 -0.49
CA SER A 2 -18.91 28.12 0.68
C SER A 2 -18.34 26.70 0.81
N ALA A 3 -17.97 26.29 2.02
CA ALA A 3 -17.52 24.93 2.27
C ALA A 3 -18.65 23.93 1.96
N PRO A 4 -18.35 22.76 1.37
CA PRO A 4 -19.38 21.74 1.16
C PRO A 4 -19.98 21.34 2.51
N ALA A 5 -21.30 21.17 2.54
CA ALA A 5 -21.98 20.66 3.72
C ALA A 5 -21.38 19.30 4.12
N PRO A 6 -21.23 19.01 5.43
CA PRO A 6 -20.66 17.76 5.89
C PRO A 6 -21.49 16.59 5.33
N GLU A 7 -20.81 15.72 4.60
CA GLU A 7 -21.38 14.48 4.11
C GLU A 7 -21.42 13.46 5.25
N ASP A 8 -22.57 12.82 5.46
CA ASP A 8 -22.72 11.76 6.45
C ASP A 8 -21.90 10.53 6.00
N LEU A 9 -20.68 10.40 6.53
CA LEU A 9 -19.76 9.33 6.16
C LEU A 9 -20.23 7.95 6.66
N VAL A 10 -20.89 7.90 7.83
CA VAL A 10 -21.34 6.68 8.52
C VAL A 10 -22.60 6.99 9.32
N ARG A 11 -23.60 6.10 9.29
CA ARG A 11 -24.84 6.21 10.09
C ARG A 11 -25.14 4.92 10.83
N ILE A 12 -25.37 5.00 12.14
CA ILE A 12 -25.86 3.89 12.94
C ILE A 12 -27.37 3.77 12.71
N VAL A 13 -27.82 2.60 12.24
CA VAL A 13 -29.25 2.36 11.94
C VAL A 13 -29.97 1.75 13.15
N SER A 14 -29.25 1.05 14.02
CA SER A 14 -29.79 0.36 15.19
C SER A 14 -28.74 0.15 16.27
N GLY A 15 -29.16 0.15 17.53
CA GLY A 15 -28.30 -0.07 18.70
C GLY A 15 -27.64 1.20 19.21
N GLU A 16 -27.06 1.09 20.40
CA GLU A 16 -26.31 2.16 21.07
C GLU A 16 -24.89 1.65 21.35
N PRO A 17 -23.97 1.75 20.38
CA PRO A 17 -22.60 1.27 20.57
C PRO A 17 -21.92 2.10 21.66
N THR A 18 -21.05 1.44 22.44
CA THR A 18 -20.21 2.18 23.38
C THR A 18 -19.17 3.03 22.63
N GLU A 19 -18.53 3.97 23.34
CA GLU A 19 -17.48 4.80 22.75
C GLU A 19 -16.33 3.96 22.19
N GLU A 20 -15.97 2.87 22.88
CA GLU A 20 -14.92 1.94 22.45
C GLU A 20 -15.30 1.19 21.17
N GLU A 21 -16.56 0.73 21.07
CA GLU A 21 -17.05 0.04 19.89
C GLU A 21 -17.12 0.98 18.68
N LEU A 22 -17.57 2.22 18.90
CA LEU A 22 -17.58 3.25 17.86
C LEU A 22 -16.17 3.59 17.38
N ALA A 23 -15.21 3.69 18.31
CA ALA A 23 -13.80 3.93 17.98
C ALA A 23 -13.19 2.76 17.19
N ALA A 24 -13.50 1.52 17.58
CA ALA A 24 -13.06 0.33 16.86
C ALA A 24 -13.61 0.30 15.41
N LEU A 25 -14.91 0.59 15.23
CA LEU A 25 -15.53 0.70 13.91
C LEU A 25 -14.87 1.79 13.06
N ALA A 26 -14.65 2.98 13.63
CA ALA A 26 -13.98 4.08 12.93
C ALA A 26 -12.57 3.68 12.47
N ALA A 27 -11.79 3.02 13.33
CA ALA A 27 -10.45 2.54 12.99
C ALA A 27 -10.46 1.55 11.82
N VAL A 28 -11.40 0.61 11.80
CA VAL A 28 -11.57 -0.37 10.71
C VAL A 28 -11.96 0.33 9.41
N ILE A 29 -12.94 1.24 9.44
CA ILE A 29 -13.39 1.99 8.26
C ILE A 29 -12.23 2.78 7.66
N VAL A 30 -11.45 3.47 8.50
CA VAL A 30 -10.25 4.19 8.08
C VAL A 30 -9.23 3.24 7.47
N ALA A 31 -8.97 2.09 8.09
CA ALA A 31 -8.00 1.12 7.58
C ALA A 31 -8.41 0.57 6.19
N VAL A 32 -9.69 0.28 5.98
CA VAL A 32 -10.22 -0.24 4.71
C VAL A 32 -10.24 0.83 3.62
N ARG A 33 -10.62 2.07 3.96
CA ARG A 33 -10.71 3.18 3.00
C ARG A 33 -9.38 3.87 2.70
N ARG A 34 -8.35 3.67 3.53
CA ARG A 34 -7.01 4.17 3.25
C ARG A 34 -6.51 3.58 1.95
N GLN A 35 -6.45 4.41 0.90
CA GLN A 35 -5.78 4.05 -0.34
C GLN A 35 -4.34 3.67 -0.02
N ARG A 36 -3.95 2.44 -0.39
CA ARG A 36 -2.54 2.06 -0.35
C ARG A 36 -1.85 2.71 -1.53
N PRO A 37 -0.76 3.48 -1.34
CA PRO A 37 0.01 3.97 -2.47
C PRO A 37 0.45 2.78 -3.32
N THR A 38 0.31 2.91 -4.64
CA THR A 38 0.84 1.92 -5.58
C THR A 38 2.34 1.77 -5.32
N PRO A 39 2.85 0.56 -5.02
CA PRO A 39 4.28 0.35 -4.89
C PRO A 39 4.99 0.87 -6.14
N HIS A 40 6.08 1.63 -5.96
CA HIS A 40 6.87 2.08 -7.09
C HIS A 40 7.46 0.84 -7.80
N PRO A 41 7.38 0.75 -9.15
CA PRO A 41 8.06 -0.32 -9.85
C PRO A 41 9.56 -0.28 -9.52
N PRO A 42 10.20 -1.42 -9.24
CA PRO A 42 11.63 -1.42 -8.95
C PRO A 42 12.40 -0.83 -10.13
N ALA A 43 13.35 0.05 -9.85
CA ALA A 43 14.27 0.56 -10.85
C ALA A 43 15.09 -0.62 -11.39
N THR A 44 14.63 -1.22 -12.48
CA THR A 44 15.31 -2.30 -13.16
C THR A 44 16.32 -1.61 -14.06
N GLY A 45 17.53 -1.36 -13.55
CA GLY A 45 18.65 -1.06 -14.44
C GLY A 45 18.73 -2.18 -15.47
N THR A 46 18.89 -1.84 -16.75
CA THR A 46 19.16 -2.84 -17.79
C THR A 46 20.42 -3.58 -17.38
N LEU A 47 20.27 -4.76 -16.78
CA LEU A 47 21.36 -5.69 -16.60
C LEU A 47 21.82 -6.02 -18.02
N ALA A 48 22.93 -5.43 -18.44
CA ALA A 48 23.55 -5.72 -19.73
C ALA A 48 23.99 -7.18 -19.72
N GLY A 49 23.06 -8.08 -20.08
CA GLY A 49 23.31 -9.50 -20.20
C GLY A 49 24.12 -9.73 -21.47
N GLY A 50 25.42 -9.92 -21.33
CA GLY A 50 26.22 -10.52 -22.40
C GLY A 50 25.61 -11.87 -22.81
N TRP A 51 25.93 -12.33 -24.03
CA TRP A 51 25.33 -13.46 -24.76
C TRP A 51 25.17 -14.83 -24.04
N ARG A 52 25.50 -14.97 -22.75
CA ARG A 52 25.35 -16.19 -21.93
C ARG A 52 24.37 -16.05 -20.74
N SER A 53 23.52 -15.02 -20.70
CA SER A 53 22.65 -14.69 -19.56
C SER A 53 21.31 -15.46 -19.47
N TYR A 54 21.21 -16.69 -19.98
CA TYR A 54 19.96 -17.49 -19.98
C TYR A 54 19.33 -17.67 -18.57
N TRP A 55 20.16 -17.73 -17.52
CA TRP A 55 19.70 -17.94 -16.15
C TRP A 55 18.96 -16.74 -15.53
N HIS A 56 19.09 -15.53 -16.09
CA HIS A 56 18.32 -14.37 -15.61
C HIS A 56 16.86 -14.38 -16.10
N THR A 57 16.55 -15.12 -17.16
CA THR A 57 15.18 -15.21 -17.70
C THR A 57 14.28 -16.09 -16.83
N VAL A 58 14.83 -17.13 -16.21
CA VAL A 58 14.07 -18.05 -15.34
C VAL A 58 13.97 -17.59 -13.89
N ARG A 59 14.75 -16.59 -13.47
CA ARG A 59 14.67 -16.02 -12.12
C ARG A 59 14.69 -14.50 -12.21
N ASN A 60 13.55 -13.88 -11.94
CA ASN A 60 13.51 -12.44 -11.69
C ASN A 60 14.35 -12.14 -10.43
N PRO A 61 15.50 -11.45 -10.54
CA PRO A 61 16.30 -11.14 -9.38
C PRO A 61 15.50 -10.23 -8.44
N LEU A 62 15.47 -10.57 -7.16
CA LEU A 62 14.94 -9.66 -6.13
C LEU A 62 15.92 -8.48 -6.03
N LEU A 63 15.56 -7.36 -6.64
CA LEU A 63 16.39 -6.16 -6.65
C LEU A 63 16.21 -5.40 -5.33
N PRO A 64 17.30 -5.11 -4.58
CA PRO A 64 17.24 -4.14 -3.51
C PRO A 64 17.02 -2.75 -4.11
N GLY A 65 16.11 -1.96 -3.52
CA GLY A 65 15.80 -0.63 -4.01
C GLY A 65 14.94 0.14 -3.03
N ARG A 66 14.99 1.47 -3.10
CA ARG A 66 13.99 2.33 -2.45
C ARG A 66 12.63 1.88 -2.99
N ASP A 67 11.78 1.41 -2.08
CA ASP A 67 10.44 0.86 -2.35
C ASP A 67 10.36 -0.58 -2.91
N ALA A 68 11.46 -1.35 -2.91
CA ALA A 68 11.44 -2.79 -3.25
C ALA A 68 11.17 -3.69 -2.03
N TRP A 69 10.64 -4.90 -2.26
CA TRP A 69 10.47 -5.91 -1.21
C TRP A 69 11.86 -6.27 -0.64
N ARG A 70 12.06 -6.03 0.67
CA ARG A 70 13.35 -6.09 1.40
C ARG A 70 14.31 -4.92 1.11
N SER A 71 13.78 -3.70 1.10
CA SER A 71 14.56 -2.45 1.09
C SER A 71 15.56 -2.27 2.24
N THR A 72 15.54 -3.15 3.24
CA THR A 72 16.44 -3.15 4.40
C THR A 72 17.83 -3.74 4.13
N PHE A 73 18.06 -4.35 2.95
CA PHE A 73 19.38 -4.87 2.59
C PHE A 73 20.33 -3.71 2.23
N ARG A 74 20.95 -3.11 3.24
CA ARG A 74 22.07 -2.17 3.06
C ARG A 74 23.34 -2.98 2.80
N ARG A 75 24.17 -2.52 1.86
CA ARG A 75 25.53 -3.03 1.64
C ARG A 75 26.51 -2.20 2.46
#